data_AF-A0A9P7A824-F1
#
_entry.id   AF-A0A9P7A824-F1
#
_cell.length_a   1.000
_cell.length_b   1.000
_cell.length_c   1.000
_cell.angle_alpha   90.00
_cell.angle_beta   90.00
_cell.angle_gamma   90.00
#
_symmetry.space_group_name_H-M   'P 1'
#
loop_
_entity.id
_entity.type
_entity.pdbx_description
1 polymer ?
#
loop_
_entity_poly.entity_id
_entity_poly.type
_entity_poly.pdbx_seq_one_letter_code
_entity_poly.pdbx_strand_id
1 'polypeptide(L)'
;MFTPLGQRWSLATIRWWGAWAEGESVDTLIRYLLDELTRYEKNHRDALCPIPREGDKSFNGDHILTAPVTAAETRELKMSFDHELTWLSVKVEEVLDKLTFTPPASSSSSPSPLGPSSQFPQLLILTPIPSLPSPLPSPPPSQSLQLTPSHEASHEPPIPQARPHSTYRHTAATKKNTPIPGIRIPDLPHGLEAWCAAVKQWEDAAASIAGKAFKDWLEEWYTGPMRTITGVKQNIRKVIAMEFYWLHGDEGVFLEEYPEANRGAKPLFDAIQRQCEGRWEITGRTSKNSWPEV
;
A
#
# COMPACT_ATOMS: atom_id res chain seq x y z
N MET A 1 -14.57 -9.19 -10.42
CA MET A 1 -14.42 -8.17 -11.49
C MET A 1 -12.94 -8.09 -11.83
N PHE A 2 -12.58 -8.09 -13.12
CA PHE A 2 -11.17 -8.15 -13.55
C PHE A 2 -10.64 -6.74 -13.79
N THR A 3 -9.56 -6.34 -13.11
CA THR A 3 -8.73 -5.23 -13.57
C THR A 3 -7.76 -5.72 -14.64
N PRO A 4 -7.54 -4.94 -15.71
CA PRO A 4 -6.43 -5.19 -16.60
C PRO A 4 -5.12 -5.28 -15.81
N LEU A 5 -4.23 -6.20 -16.21
CA LEU A 5 -2.92 -6.36 -15.60
C LEU A 5 -2.17 -5.02 -15.61
N GLY A 6 -1.63 -4.63 -14.45
CA GLY A 6 -0.92 -3.36 -14.26
C GLY A 6 -1.80 -2.16 -13.89
N GLN A 7 -3.13 -2.29 -13.85
CA GLN A 7 -4.01 -1.25 -13.34
C GLN A 7 -4.46 -1.55 -11.90
N ARG A 8 -4.39 -0.53 -11.04
CA ARG A 8 -4.88 -0.58 -9.67
C ARG A 8 -6.26 0.04 -9.60
N TRP A 9 -7.17 -0.58 -8.85
CA TRP A 9 -8.44 0.05 -8.52
C TRP A 9 -8.17 1.31 -7.69
N SER A 10 -8.84 2.41 -8.04
CA SER A 10 -8.80 3.59 -7.18
C SER A 10 -9.49 3.29 -5.85
N LEU A 11 -8.99 3.88 -4.76
CA LEU A 11 -9.58 3.74 -3.43
C LEU A 11 -11.05 4.17 -3.39
N ALA A 12 -11.42 5.18 -4.19
CA ALA A 12 -12.80 5.61 -4.37
C ALA A 12 -13.66 4.51 -5.00
N THR A 13 -13.12 3.77 -5.97
CA THR A 13 -13.83 2.66 -6.60
C THR A 13 -14.01 1.50 -5.62
N ILE A 14 -12.97 1.12 -4.86
CA ILE A 14 -13.06 0.09 -3.83
C ILE A 14 -14.11 0.47 -2.77
N ARG A 15 -14.11 1.74 -2.33
CA ARG A 15 -15.06 2.29 -1.37
C ARG A 15 -16.51 2.21 -1.88
N TRP A 16 -16.72 2.55 -3.16
CA TRP A 16 -18.02 2.47 -3.82
C TRP A 16 -18.55 1.02 -3.88
N TRP A 17 -17.70 0.06 -4.26
CA TRP A 17 -18.08 -1.36 -4.33
C TRP A 17 -18.40 -1.98 -2.98
N GLY A 18 -17.71 -1.57 -1.92
CA GLY A 18 -17.98 -2.06 -0.56
C GLY A 18 -19.20 -1.43 0.10
N ALA A 19 -19.98 -0.61 -0.61
CA ALA A 19 -21.12 0.14 -0.07
C ALA A 19 -20.77 0.91 1.22
N TRP A 20 -19.55 1.42 1.32
CA TRP A 20 -19.04 2.07 2.53
C TRP A 20 -19.67 3.44 2.72
N ALA A 21 -20.12 3.72 3.95
CA ALA A 21 -20.77 4.97 4.29
C ALA A 21 -19.85 6.19 4.14
N GLU A 22 -20.43 7.31 3.73
CA GLU A 22 -19.76 8.59 3.66
C GLU A 22 -19.52 9.09 5.10
N GLY A 23 -18.26 9.29 5.48
CA GLY A 23 -17.86 9.68 6.85
C GLY A 23 -17.04 8.63 7.62
N GLU A 24 -16.98 7.39 7.13
CA GLU A 24 -16.12 6.38 7.77
C GLU A 24 -14.64 6.59 7.44
N SER A 25 -13.78 6.41 8.45
CA SER A 25 -12.35 6.70 8.36
C SER A 25 -11.65 5.76 7.38
N VAL A 26 -10.73 6.31 6.58
CA VAL A 26 -9.91 5.52 5.65
C VAL A 26 -9.07 4.47 6.40
N ASP A 27 -8.65 4.79 7.63
CA ASP A 27 -7.91 3.89 8.49
C ASP A 27 -8.73 2.66 8.90
N THR A 28 -10.03 2.83 9.14
CA THR A 28 -10.95 1.71 9.41
C THR A 28 -11.04 0.78 8.20
N LEU A 29 -11.15 1.32 6.98
CA LEU A 29 -11.19 0.54 5.74
C LEU A 29 -9.88 -0.23 5.52
N ILE A 30 -8.73 0.44 5.68
CA ILE A 30 -7.42 -0.20 5.56
C ILE A 30 -7.29 -1.32 6.60
N ARG A 31 -7.76 -1.10 7.82
CA ARG A 31 -7.72 -2.10 8.88
C ARG A 31 -8.58 -3.32 8.57
N TYR A 32 -9.80 -3.14 8.06
CA TYR A 32 -10.63 -4.27 7.64
C TYR A 32 -10.04 -5.05 6.46
N LEU A 33 -9.46 -4.35 5.48
CA LEU A 33 -8.76 -4.99 4.37
C LEU A 33 -7.57 -5.81 4.86
N LEU A 34 -6.77 -5.27 5.78
CA LEU A 34 -5.66 -5.99 6.38
C LEU A 34 -6.12 -7.19 7.19
N ASP A 35 -7.16 -7.05 8.02
CA ASP A 35 -7.67 -8.12 8.86
C ASP A 35 -8.21 -9.29 8.02
N GLU A 36 -8.94 -8.99 6.93
CA GLU A 36 -9.37 -10.02 5.98
C GLU A 36 -8.21 -10.63 5.21
N LEU A 37 -7.22 -9.84 4.75
CA LEU A 37 -6.01 -10.40 4.11
C LEU A 37 -5.26 -11.33 5.07
N THR A 38 -5.11 -10.94 6.33
CA THR A 38 -4.49 -11.77 7.38
C THR A 38 -5.31 -13.04 7.63
N ARG A 39 -6.64 -12.97 7.57
CA ARG A 39 -7.52 -14.14 7.69
C ARG A 39 -7.35 -15.14 6.54
N TYR A 40 -7.09 -14.66 5.32
CA TYR A 40 -6.80 -15.51 4.16
C TYR A 40 -5.37 -16.07 4.16
N GLU A 41 -4.43 -15.39 4.82
CA GLU A 41 -3.02 -15.80 4.91
C GLU A 41 -2.85 -16.96 5.91
N LYS A 42 -3.22 -18.18 5.50
CA LYS A 42 -3.14 -19.37 6.37
C LYS A 42 -1.71 -19.81 6.66
N ASN A 43 -0.76 -19.56 5.77
CA ASN A 43 0.62 -20.05 5.88
C ASN A 43 1.60 -19.10 5.17
N HIS A 44 2.62 -18.59 5.88
CA HIS A 44 3.73 -17.81 5.29
C HIS A 44 4.78 -18.69 4.58
N ARG A 45 4.40 -19.88 4.10
CA ARG A 45 5.29 -20.83 3.42
C ARG A 45 5.98 -20.20 2.20
N ASP A 46 5.24 -19.36 1.49
CA ASP A 46 5.72 -18.70 0.27
C ASP A 46 6.78 -17.62 0.57
N ALA A 47 6.91 -17.17 1.83
CA ALA A 47 7.95 -16.23 2.24
C ALA A 47 9.36 -16.86 2.24
N LEU A 48 9.46 -18.19 2.20
CA LEU A 48 10.73 -18.93 2.12
C LEU A 48 11.02 -19.47 0.72
N CYS A 49 10.25 -19.08 -0.31
CA CYS A 49 10.56 -19.48 -1.67
C CYS A 49 11.92 -18.87 -2.10
N PRO A 50 12.86 -19.68 -2.63
CA PRO A 50 14.19 -19.21 -3.02
C PRO A 50 14.17 -18.22 -4.19
N ILE A 51 13.04 -18.09 -4.88
CA ILE A 51 12.84 -17.13 -5.96
C ILE A 51 12.39 -15.81 -5.32
N PRO A 52 13.21 -14.74 -5.37
CA PRO A 52 12.82 -13.46 -4.82
C PRO A 52 11.59 -12.95 -5.57
N ARG A 53 10.46 -12.79 -4.88
CA ARG A 53 9.39 -11.94 -5.39
C ARG A 53 9.96 -10.54 -5.45
N GLU A 54 10.22 -10.04 -6.65
CA GLU A 54 10.67 -8.68 -6.89
C GLU A 54 9.51 -7.71 -6.55
N GLY A 55 9.25 -7.54 -5.25
CA GLY A 55 8.16 -6.74 -4.71
C GLY A 55 8.26 -5.26 -5.07
N ASP A 56 9.47 -4.81 -5.40
CA ASP A 56 9.75 -3.46 -5.89
C ASP A 56 9.17 -3.20 -7.28
N LYS A 57 8.87 -4.26 -8.05
CA LYS A 57 8.33 -4.17 -9.42
C LYS A 57 6.82 -4.41 -9.49
N SER A 58 6.26 -5.26 -8.63
CA SER A 58 4.81 -5.46 -8.52
C SER A 58 4.40 -6.07 -7.18
N PHE A 59 3.31 -5.55 -6.61
CA PHE A 59 2.76 -5.97 -5.31
C PHE A 59 2.33 -7.45 -5.27
N ASN A 60 1.86 -8.01 -6.40
CA ASN A 60 1.45 -9.42 -6.50
C ASN A 60 2.38 -10.27 -7.39
N GLY A 61 3.48 -9.71 -7.88
CA GLY A 61 4.32 -10.39 -8.88
C GLY A 61 3.69 -10.45 -10.27
N ASP A 62 2.66 -9.64 -10.56
CA ASP A 62 2.01 -9.58 -11.88
C ASP A 62 3.00 -9.30 -13.01
N HIS A 63 4.11 -8.62 -12.70
CA HIS A 63 5.16 -8.34 -13.69
C HIS A 63 5.86 -9.62 -14.17
N ILE A 64 5.90 -10.68 -13.36
CA ILE A 64 6.45 -11.99 -13.74
C ILE A 64 5.62 -12.60 -14.88
N LEU A 65 4.30 -12.41 -14.87
CA LEU A 65 3.40 -12.95 -15.90
C LEU A 65 3.56 -12.25 -17.26
N THR A 66 4.08 -11.02 -17.25
CA THR A 66 4.30 -10.20 -18.46
C THR A 66 5.77 -10.07 -18.85
N ALA A 67 6.68 -10.52 -17.98
CA ALA A 67 8.10 -10.43 -18.23
C ALA A 67 8.49 -11.40 -19.36
N PRO A 68 9.34 -10.98 -20.30
CA PRO A 68 9.96 -11.92 -21.21
C PRO A 68 10.77 -12.93 -20.37
N VAL A 69 10.51 -14.22 -20.60
CA VAL A 69 11.19 -15.32 -19.90
C VAL A 69 12.70 -15.09 -19.91
N THR A 70 13.31 -15.13 -18.74
CA THR A 70 14.73 -14.81 -18.58
C THR A 70 15.58 -16.00 -19.01
N ALA A 71 16.75 -15.74 -19.61
CA ALA A 71 17.70 -16.79 -20.01
C ALA A 71 18.22 -17.65 -18.84
N ALA A 72 18.03 -17.21 -17.59
CA ALA A 72 18.33 -18.00 -16.40
C ALA A 72 17.22 -19.03 -16.11
N GLU A 73 15.96 -18.62 -16.19
CA GLU A 73 14.79 -19.48 -15.98
C GLU A 73 14.73 -20.60 -17.03
N THR A 74 15.04 -20.31 -18.29
CA THR A 74 15.13 -21.34 -19.34
C THR A 74 16.27 -22.33 -19.11
N ARG A 75 17.40 -21.88 -18.54
CA ARG A 75 18.50 -22.79 -18.18
C ARG A 75 18.12 -23.71 -17.03
N GLU A 76 17.44 -23.19 -16.02
CA GLU A 76 16.97 -23.97 -14.88
C GLU A 76 15.91 -25.01 -15.30
N LEU A 77 14.93 -24.58 -16.10
CA LEU A 77 13.94 -25.49 -16.69
C LEU A 77 14.60 -26.57 -17.54
N LYS A 78 15.58 -26.21 -18.37
CA LYS A 78 16.35 -27.17 -19.17
C LYS A 78 17.06 -28.18 -18.27
N MET A 79 17.72 -27.72 -17.20
CA MET A 79 18.40 -28.62 -16.26
C MET A 79 17.42 -29.55 -15.55
N SER A 80 16.22 -29.09 -15.18
CA SER A 80 15.21 -29.96 -14.56
C SER A 80 14.71 -31.02 -15.54
N PHE A 81 14.46 -30.66 -16.80
CA PHE A 81 14.06 -31.62 -17.84
C PHE A 81 15.17 -32.63 -18.14
N ASP A 82 16.41 -32.18 -18.28
CA ASP A 82 17.55 -33.06 -18.51
C ASP A 82 17.70 -34.05 -17.34
N HIS A 83 17.50 -33.60 -16.11
CA HIS A 83 17.54 -34.46 -14.92
C HIS A 83 16.43 -35.53 -14.94
N GLU A 84 15.19 -35.14 -15.20
CA GLU A 84 14.05 -36.09 -15.32
C GLU A 84 14.27 -37.11 -16.45
N LEU A 85 14.81 -36.69 -17.59
CA LEU A 85 15.15 -37.59 -18.69
C LEU A 85 16.24 -38.59 -18.29
N THR A 86 17.29 -38.13 -17.59
CA THR A 86 18.32 -39.04 -17.08
C THR A 86 17.76 -40.03 -16.07
N TRP A 87 16.86 -39.59 -15.19
CA TRP A 87 16.19 -40.46 -14.22
C TRP A 87 15.31 -41.51 -14.91
N LEU A 88 14.51 -41.12 -15.90
CA LEU A 88 13.70 -42.05 -16.69
C LEU A 88 14.58 -43.05 -17.43
N SER A 89 15.70 -42.60 -18.01
CA SER A 89 16.64 -43.50 -18.70
C SER A 89 17.17 -44.58 -17.76
N VAL A 90 17.60 -44.21 -16.55
CA VAL A 90 18.09 -45.17 -15.54
C VAL A 90 16.99 -46.17 -15.17
N LYS A 91 15.74 -45.72 -15.05
CA LYS A 91 14.62 -46.57 -14.67
C LYS A 91 14.20 -47.53 -15.79
N VAL A 92 14.29 -47.10 -17.05
CA VAL A 92 14.06 -47.96 -18.22
C VAL A 92 15.13 -49.04 -18.31
N GLU A 93 16.40 -48.68 -18.14
CA GLU A 93 17.51 -49.65 -18.08
C GLU A 93 17.32 -50.64 -16.93
N GLU A 94 16.89 -50.17 -15.75
CA GLU A 94 16.61 -51.04 -14.60
C GLU A 94 15.48 -52.06 -14.87
N VAL A 95 14.40 -51.63 -15.56
CA VAL A 95 13.30 -52.52 -15.95
C VAL A 95 13.76 -53.51 -17.03
N LEU A 96 14.60 -53.07 -17.96
CA LEU A 96 15.14 -53.91 -19.01
C LEU A 96 16.08 -54.98 -18.44
N ASP A 97 16.95 -54.62 -17.51
CA ASP A 97 17.83 -55.58 -16.80
C ASP A 97 17.03 -56.61 -15.99
N LYS A 98 15.94 -56.19 -15.34
CA LYS A 98 15.03 -57.10 -14.61
C LYS A 98 14.28 -58.06 -15.55
N LEU A 99 14.06 -57.69 -16.81
CA LEU A 99 13.51 -58.58 -17.83
C LEU A 99 14.57 -59.52 -18.42
N THR A 100 15.86 -59.22 -18.25
CA THR A 100 16.96 -59.90 -18.94
C THR A 100 17.69 -60.95 -18.08
N PHE A 101 17.36 -61.10 -16.79
CA PHE A 101 17.91 -62.16 -15.93
C PHE A 101 16.78 -63.02 -15.33
N THR A 102 16.64 -64.32 -15.71
CA THR A 102 17.15 -65.50 -14.97
C THR A 102 17.12 -66.79 -15.86
N PRO A 103 18.07 -67.76 -15.73
CA PRO A 103 18.48 -68.80 -16.73
C PRO A 103 18.07 -70.24 -16.29
N PRO A 104 18.72 -71.40 -16.66
CA PRO A 104 19.61 -71.78 -17.77
C PRO A 104 19.09 -73.01 -18.57
N ALA A 105 19.63 -73.30 -19.76
CA ALA A 105 19.42 -74.62 -20.39
C ALA A 105 20.65 -75.11 -21.15
N SER A 106 21.02 -76.32 -20.78
CA SER A 106 22.13 -77.15 -21.25
C SER A 106 22.03 -77.52 -22.73
N SER A 107 23.19 -77.60 -23.37
CA SER A 107 23.58 -78.57 -24.42
C SER A 107 22.50 -79.16 -25.36
N SER A 108 22.59 -78.88 -26.66
CA SER A 108 22.91 -79.92 -27.67
C SER A 108 22.92 -79.37 -29.11
N SER A 109 24.03 -79.69 -29.78
CA SER A 109 24.27 -79.98 -31.21
C SER A 109 23.34 -79.48 -32.33
N SER A 110 24.02 -78.90 -33.34
CA SER A 110 23.98 -79.19 -34.79
C SER A 110 23.48 -78.09 -35.76
N PRO A 111 23.97 -78.06 -37.02
CA PRO A 111 24.17 -76.82 -37.78
C PRO A 111 23.27 -76.64 -39.04
N SER A 112 23.07 -75.35 -39.40
CA SER A 112 22.95 -74.78 -40.77
C SER A 112 21.79 -75.23 -41.70
N PRO A 113 21.51 -74.55 -42.86
CA PRO A 113 21.61 -73.12 -43.25
C PRO A 113 20.38 -72.59 -44.04
N LEU A 114 20.50 -71.37 -44.61
CA LEU A 114 19.81 -70.77 -45.80
C LEU A 114 18.61 -69.80 -45.59
N GLY A 115 18.93 -68.49 -45.58
CA GLY A 115 18.29 -67.29 -46.22
C GLY A 115 16.76 -67.07 -46.27
N PRO A 116 16.24 -66.01 -46.94
CA PRO A 116 16.82 -64.70 -47.30
C PRO A 116 15.91 -63.48 -46.92
N SER A 117 16.40 -62.27 -47.21
CA SER A 117 15.64 -61.03 -47.54
C SER A 117 14.65 -60.38 -46.55
N SER A 118 14.94 -59.12 -46.17
CA SER A 118 14.06 -57.94 -46.35
C SER A 118 14.76 -56.72 -45.72
N GLN A 119 15.44 -55.85 -46.47
CA GLN A 119 14.89 -54.55 -46.94
C GLN A 119 13.92 -53.87 -45.98
N PHE A 120 14.32 -52.71 -45.42
CA PHE A 120 13.62 -51.41 -45.44
C PHE A 120 14.42 -50.35 -44.62
N PRO A 121 14.18 -49.03 -44.79
CA PRO A 121 15.20 -48.13 -45.33
C PRO A 121 15.73 -47.11 -44.32
N GLN A 122 16.91 -46.56 -44.61
CA GLN A 122 17.37 -45.31 -44.03
C GLN A 122 16.61 -44.13 -44.64
N LEU A 123 15.98 -43.31 -43.81
CA LEU A 123 15.58 -41.95 -44.16
C LEU A 123 16.21 -40.98 -43.16
N LEU A 124 17.36 -40.44 -43.56
CA LEU A 124 17.90 -39.19 -43.06
C LEU A 124 17.08 -38.05 -43.67
N ILE A 125 16.34 -37.31 -42.84
CA ILE A 125 15.78 -36.01 -43.23
C ILE A 125 16.33 -34.98 -42.24
N LEU A 126 17.41 -34.33 -42.65
CA LEU A 126 17.86 -33.06 -42.10
C LEU A 126 16.84 -31.98 -42.52
N THR A 127 16.17 -31.37 -41.56
CA THR A 127 15.36 -30.17 -41.78
C THR A 127 16.25 -28.94 -41.68
N PRO A 128 16.21 -28.00 -42.64
CA PRO A 128 16.95 -26.75 -42.55
C PRO A 128 16.22 -25.76 -41.63
N ILE A 129 17.01 -25.15 -40.75
CA ILE A 129 16.64 -24.05 -39.84
C ILE A 129 16.19 -22.84 -40.68
N PRO A 130 15.00 -22.27 -40.46
CA PRO A 130 14.63 -21.01 -41.09
C PRO A 130 15.43 -19.85 -40.48
N SER A 131 16.10 -19.12 -41.35
CA SER A 131 16.90 -17.94 -41.06
C SER A 131 16.02 -16.81 -40.54
N LEU A 132 16.40 -16.25 -39.40
CA LEU A 132 15.79 -15.09 -38.76
C LEU A 132 16.10 -13.81 -39.58
N PRO A 133 15.12 -12.96 -39.92
CA PRO A 133 15.40 -11.66 -40.54
C PRO A 133 15.98 -10.67 -39.51
N SER A 134 17.04 -9.98 -39.96
CA SER A 134 17.81 -8.94 -39.29
C SER A 134 16.99 -7.67 -38.94
N PRO A 135 17.54 -6.72 -38.15
CA PRO A 135 16.78 -5.78 -37.34
C PRO A 135 16.35 -4.51 -38.10
N LEU A 136 15.19 -3.97 -37.70
CA LEU A 136 14.65 -2.69 -38.14
C LEU A 136 15.25 -1.54 -37.28
N PRO A 137 15.40 -0.30 -37.81
CA PRO A 137 16.30 0.70 -37.28
C PRO A 137 15.68 1.59 -36.20
N SER A 138 16.58 2.15 -35.41
CA SER A 138 16.38 3.12 -34.32
C SER A 138 15.60 4.37 -34.75
N PRO A 139 14.74 4.93 -33.89
CA PRO A 139 14.16 6.25 -34.11
C PRO A 139 15.15 7.39 -33.76
N PRO A 140 15.06 8.55 -34.43
CA PRO A 140 15.98 9.69 -34.24
C PRO A 140 15.66 10.51 -32.97
N PRO A 141 16.66 11.24 -32.43
CA PRO A 141 16.46 12.19 -31.34
C PRO A 141 15.80 13.47 -31.87
N SER A 142 14.59 13.77 -31.38
CA SER A 142 13.95 15.07 -31.64
C SER A 142 14.40 16.10 -30.62
N GLN A 143 14.78 17.25 -31.18
CA GLN A 143 15.54 18.34 -30.61
C GLN A 143 14.71 19.21 -29.67
N SER A 144 15.40 19.77 -28.68
CA SER A 144 14.95 20.90 -27.88
C SER A 144 14.61 22.11 -28.77
N LEU A 145 13.46 22.73 -28.52
CA LEU A 145 13.22 24.13 -28.89
C LEU A 145 12.89 24.93 -27.63
N GLN A 146 13.89 25.70 -27.18
CA GLN A 146 13.66 26.96 -26.48
C GLN A 146 13.11 27.97 -27.47
N LEU A 147 12.10 28.76 -27.08
CA LEU A 147 11.89 30.14 -27.54
C LEU A 147 10.90 30.88 -26.61
N THR A 148 11.49 31.77 -25.80
CA THR A 148 11.08 33.14 -25.41
C THR A 148 9.61 33.53 -25.12
N PRO A 149 9.38 34.38 -24.09
CA PRO A 149 8.15 35.14 -23.89
C PRO A 149 8.23 36.57 -24.50
N SER A 150 7.12 37.12 -25.02
CA SER A 150 6.82 38.56 -24.98
C SER A 150 5.44 38.94 -25.56
N HIS A 151 4.67 39.63 -24.73
CA HIS A 151 3.85 40.85 -24.96
C HIS A 151 2.79 40.94 -26.10
N GLU A 152 1.53 41.09 -25.66
CA GLU A 152 0.72 42.32 -25.73
C GLU A 152 -0.27 42.59 -26.91
N ALA A 153 -1.46 43.08 -26.48
CA ALA A 153 -2.51 43.87 -27.14
C ALA A 153 -3.63 43.20 -28.01
N SER A 154 -4.85 43.36 -27.48
CA SER A 154 -6.16 43.69 -28.10
C SER A 154 -6.50 43.29 -29.55
N HIS A 155 -7.65 42.62 -29.73
CA HIS A 155 -8.89 43.20 -30.28
C HIS A 155 -9.99 42.12 -30.50
N GLU A 156 -11.23 42.49 -30.21
CA GLU A 156 -12.55 41.83 -30.43
C GLU A 156 -13.06 42.05 -31.89
N PRO A 157 -14.27 41.63 -32.33
CA PRO A 157 -15.00 40.34 -32.49
C PRO A 157 -15.09 39.93 -34.02
N PRO A 158 -15.94 38.98 -34.56
CA PRO A 158 -17.16 38.34 -34.02
C PRO A 158 -17.37 36.80 -34.25
N ILE A 159 -18.48 36.37 -33.63
CA ILE A 159 -19.13 35.06 -33.44
C ILE A 159 -19.32 34.22 -34.73
N PRO A 160 -19.19 32.87 -34.64
CA PRO A 160 -20.35 32.00 -34.87
C PRO A 160 -20.51 30.87 -33.82
N GLN A 161 -21.78 30.60 -33.48
CA GLN A 161 -22.27 29.51 -32.64
C GLN A 161 -22.09 28.13 -33.29
N ALA A 162 -21.67 27.10 -32.52
CA ALA A 162 -22.39 25.83 -32.34
C ALA A 162 -21.53 24.71 -31.71
N ARG A 163 -22.19 23.96 -30.80
CA ARG A 163 -21.91 22.60 -30.24
C ARG A 163 -21.19 22.49 -28.88
N PRO A 164 -21.86 21.92 -27.85
CA PRO A 164 -21.26 21.59 -26.57
C PRO A 164 -20.99 20.07 -26.48
N HIS A 165 -19.74 19.66 -26.67
CA HIS A 165 -19.24 18.39 -26.12
C HIS A 165 -17.82 18.66 -25.62
N SER A 166 -17.72 19.28 -24.45
CA SER A 166 -16.44 19.49 -23.77
C SER A 166 -16.46 18.80 -22.43
N THR A 167 -15.65 17.76 -22.38
CA THR A 167 -15.14 17.03 -21.23
C THR A 167 -14.92 17.96 -20.03
N TYR A 168 -15.78 17.87 -19.02
CA TYR A 168 -15.56 18.54 -17.73
C TYR A 168 -14.43 17.82 -17.00
N ARG A 169 -13.21 18.25 -17.29
CA ARG A 169 -12.04 18.06 -16.45
C ARG A 169 -12.23 18.96 -15.22
N HIS A 170 -12.86 18.44 -14.17
CA HIS A 170 -12.77 19.06 -12.85
C HIS A 170 -11.34 18.88 -12.33
N THR A 171 -10.44 19.75 -12.78
CA THR A 171 -9.28 20.10 -11.97
C THR A 171 -9.86 20.85 -10.78
N ALA A 172 -10.05 20.14 -9.67
CA ALA A 172 -10.44 20.72 -8.41
C ALA A 172 -9.31 21.66 -7.98
N ALA A 173 -9.41 22.92 -8.40
CA ALA A 173 -8.72 24.02 -7.76
C ALA A 173 -9.06 23.89 -6.28
N THR A 174 -8.05 23.59 -5.46
CA THR A 174 -8.13 23.64 -4.01
C THR A 174 -8.61 25.03 -3.66
N LYS A 175 -9.92 25.19 -3.45
CA LYS A 175 -10.51 26.41 -2.92
C LYS A 175 -9.73 26.67 -1.64
N LYS A 176 -8.91 27.73 -1.63
CA LYS A 176 -8.30 28.24 -0.41
C LYS A 176 -9.47 28.55 0.51
N ASN A 177 -9.73 27.64 1.45
CA ASN A 177 -10.83 27.78 2.38
C ASN A 177 -10.53 29.03 3.20
N THR A 178 -11.26 30.09 2.90
CA THR A 178 -11.14 31.36 3.61
C THR A 178 -11.52 31.10 5.06
N PRO A 179 -10.71 31.56 6.02
CA PRO A 179 -11.03 31.39 7.42
C PRO A 179 -12.44 31.91 7.73
N ILE A 180 -13.23 31.18 8.53
CA ILE A 180 -14.55 31.64 8.97
C ILE A 180 -14.35 33.01 9.64
N PRO A 181 -14.91 34.10 9.08
CA PRO A 181 -14.70 35.44 9.61
C PRO A 181 -15.18 35.53 11.06
N GLY A 182 -14.35 36.11 11.93
CA GLY A 182 -14.68 36.33 13.35
C GLY A 182 -14.29 35.19 14.29
N ILE A 183 -13.90 34.01 13.80
CA ILE A 183 -13.42 32.92 14.66
C ILE A 183 -11.89 32.99 14.75
N ARG A 184 -11.40 33.67 15.78
CA ARG A 184 -9.98 33.58 16.20
C ARG A 184 -9.91 33.01 17.60
N ILE A 185 -8.89 32.19 17.85
CA ILE A 185 -8.54 31.73 19.19
C ILE A 185 -7.41 32.65 19.69
N PRO A 186 -7.58 33.35 20.82
CA PRO A 186 -6.53 34.17 21.40
C PRO A 186 -5.29 33.33 21.67
N ASP A 187 -4.10 33.92 21.55
CA ASP A 187 -2.87 33.24 21.95
C ASP A 187 -2.81 33.13 23.47
N LEU A 188 -2.21 32.04 23.95
CA LEU A 188 -2.00 31.85 25.39
C LEU A 188 -0.87 32.78 25.85
N PRO A 189 -0.94 33.32 27.09
CA PRO A 189 0.17 34.08 27.64
C PRO A 189 1.41 33.19 27.76
N HIS A 190 2.59 33.81 27.81
CA HIS A 190 3.83 33.09 28.04
C HIS A 190 4.07 32.87 29.54
N GLY A 191 4.64 31.71 29.89
CA GLY A 191 5.06 31.40 31.26
C GLY A 191 4.02 30.67 32.11
N LEU A 192 4.06 30.92 33.42
CA LEU A 192 3.40 30.12 34.46
C LEU A 192 1.87 30.16 34.39
N GLU A 193 1.29 31.25 33.89
CA GLU A 193 -0.16 31.42 33.78
C GLU A 193 -0.74 30.84 32.47
N ALA A 194 0.10 30.32 31.57
CA ALA A 194 -0.32 29.83 30.26
C ALA A 194 -1.34 28.69 30.35
N TRP A 195 -1.16 27.79 31.32
CA TRP A 195 -2.04 26.65 31.51
C TRP A 195 -3.34 27.06 32.20
N CYS A 196 -3.30 27.96 33.19
CA CYS A 196 -4.51 28.52 33.81
C CYS A 196 -5.39 29.20 32.75
N ALA A 197 -4.77 29.98 31.86
CA ALA A 197 -5.47 30.61 30.74
C ALA A 197 -6.05 29.58 29.76
N ALA A 198 -5.35 28.46 29.54
CA ALA A 198 -5.85 27.37 28.69
C ALA A 198 -7.10 26.70 29.30
N VAL A 199 -7.08 26.41 30.61
CA VAL A 199 -8.22 25.85 31.36
C VAL A 199 -9.39 26.84 31.37
N LYS A 200 -9.14 28.11 31.68
CA LYS A 200 -10.18 29.17 31.63
C LYS A 200 -10.81 29.30 30.25
N GLN A 201 -10.02 29.30 29.17
CA GLN A 201 -10.58 29.34 27.81
C GLN A 201 -11.37 28.07 27.43
N TRP A 202 -11.07 26.93 28.08
CA TRP A 202 -11.81 25.69 27.90
C TRP A 202 -13.17 25.72 28.60
N GLU A 203 -13.26 26.33 29.78
CA GLU A 203 -14.45 26.38 30.63
C GLU A 203 -15.34 27.60 30.43
N ASP A 204 -14.73 28.78 30.40
CA ASP A 204 -15.42 30.05 30.49
C ASP A 204 -15.80 30.53 29.09
N ALA A 205 -17.11 30.62 28.87
CA ALA A 205 -17.67 31.23 27.67
C ALA A 205 -17.22 32.69 27.47
N ALA A 206 -17.01 33.43 28.57
CA ALA A 206 -16.56 34.82 28.56
C ALA A 206 -15.09 34.99 28.15
N ALA A 207 -14.25 33.97 28.39
CA ALA A 207 -12.85 33.97 27.99
C ALA A 207 -12.65 33.64 26.50
N SER A 208 -13.73 33.30 25.78
CA SER A 208 -13.74 32.86 24.40
C SER A 208 -14.39 33.89 23.46
N ILE A 209 -13.82 34.06 22.27
CA ILE A 209 -14.20 35.09 21.30
C ILE A 209 -15.66 34.95 20.80
N ALA A 210 -16.26 33.76 20.90
CA ALA A 210 -17.61 33.50 20.42
C ALA A 210 -18.68 33.50 21.53
N GLY A 211 -18.33 33.89 22.77
CA GLY A 211 -19.24 33.79 23.92
C GLY A 211 -19.64 32.34 24.23
N LYS A 212 -18.82 31.38 23.80
CA LYS A 212 -19.00 29.94 24.01
C LYS A 212 -17.70 29.31 24.45
N ALA A 213 -17.74 28.50 25.50
CA ALA A 213 -16.60 27.74 25.98
C ALA A 213 -16.10 26.79 24.88
N PHE A 214 -14.80 26.48 24.84
CA PHE A 214 -14.25 25.67 23.75
C PHE A 214 -14.79 24.24 23.71
N LYS A 215 -15.27 23.72 24.84
CA LYS A 215 -15.98 22.44 24.92
C LYS A 215 -17.34 22.43 24.19
N ASP A 216 -17.95 23.60 23.99
CA ASP A 216 -19.25 23.78 23.36
C ASP A 216 -19.15 24.31 21.91
N TRP A 217 -17.94 24.32 21.34
CA TRP A 217 -17.73 24.73 19.96
C TRP A 217 -18.26 23.67 18.99
N LEU A 218 -18.85 24.13 17.88
CA LEU A 218 -19.28 23.26 16.80
C LEU A 218 -18.07 22.56 16.17
N GLU A 219 -18.23 21.29 15.81
CA GLU A 219 -17.15 20.49 15.24
C GLU A 219 -16.56 21.10 13.96
N GLU A 220 -17.42 21.73 13.15
CA GLU A 220 -17.04 22.44 11.92
C GLU A 220 -16.02 23.58 12.15
N TRP A 221 -15.95 24.12 13.37
CA TRP A 221 -15.08 25.26 13.69
C TRP A 221 -13.63 24.87 13.94
N TYR A 222 -13.36 23.58 14.14
CA TYR A 222 -12.04 23.06 14.45
C TYR A 222 -11.64 21.82 13.63
N THR A 223 -12.53 21.31 12.78
CA THR A 223 -12.27 20.21 11.84
C THR A 223 -12.05 20.70 10.41
N GLY A 224 -11.74 19.78 9.51
CA GLY A 224 -11.57 20.06 8.08
C GLY A 224 -10.52 21.14 7.81
N PRO A 225 -10.85 22.19 7.05
CA PRO A 225 -9.89 23.26 6.73
C PRO A 225 -9.43 24.08 7.94
N MET A 226 -10.23 24.10 9.01
CA MET A 226 -9.94 24.82 10.24
C MET A 226 -8.96 24.09 11.17
N ARG A 227 -8.71 22.81 10.90
CA ARG A 227 -7.87 21.96 11.75
C ARG A 227 -6.49 22.56 12.02
N THR A 228 -5.86 23.16 11.01
CA THR A 228 -4.52 23.76 11.13
C THR A 228 -4.53 25.14 11.79
N ILE A 229 -5.67 25.83 11.81
CA ILE A 229 -5.78 27.20 12.34
C ILE A 229 -6.26 27.18 13.79
N THR A 230 -7.42 26.58 14.03
CA THR A 230 -8.09 26.55 15.33
C THR A 230 -7.99 25.17 15.98
N GLY A 231 -7.98 24.10 15.19
CA GLY A 231 -7.97 22.72 15.70
C GLY A 231 -6.78 22.39 16.60
N VAL A 232 -5.56 22.73 16.18
CA VAL A 232 -4.36 22.52 17.02
C VAL A 232 -4.46 23.29 18.35
N LYS A 233 -4.87 24.56 18.29
CA LYS A 233 -4.98 25.43 19.47
C LYS A 233 -6.06 24.93 20.45
N GLN A 234 -7.20 24.48 19.93
CA GLN A 234 -8.27 23.92 20.73
C GLN A 234 -7.87 22.59 21.36
N ASN A 235 -7.21 21.70 20.59
CA ASN A 235 -6.76 20.41 21.09
C ASN A 235 -5.76 20.54 22.26
N ILE A 236 -4.82 21.48 22.17
CA ILE A 236 -3.88 21.74 23.27
C ILE A 236 -4.62 22.10 24.57
N ARG A 237 -5.60 23.01 24.48
CA ARG A 237 -6.41 23.43 25.64
C ARG A 237 -7.28 22.30 26.18
N LYS A 238 -7.86 21.51 25.29
CA LYS A 238 -8.66 20.32 25.65
C LYS A 238 -7.83 19.36 26.49
N VAL A 239 -6.64 19.00 26.02
CA VAL A 239 -5.77 18.04 26.73
C VAL A 239 -5.34 18.58 28.09
N ILE A 240 -4.90 19.85 28.15
CA ILE A 240 -4.53 20.49 29.43
C ILE A 240 -5.70 20.50 30.42
N ALA A 241 -6.89 20.91 29.96
CA ALA A 241 -8.07 20.99 30.83
C ALA A 241 -8.55 19.61 31.29
N MET A 242 -8.55 18.62 30.41
CA MET A 242 -8.91 17.25 30.77
C MET A 242 -7.96 16.66 31.81
N GLU A 243 -6.66 16.87 31.66
CA GLU A 243 -5.67 16.39 32.62
C GLU A 243 -5.82 17.10 33.97
N PHE A 244 -6.09 18.41 33.95
CA PHE A 244 -6.38 19.17 35.16
C PHE A 244 -7.59 18.62 35.92
N TYR A 245 -8.68 18.28 35.22
CA TYR A 245 -9.84 17.63 35.85
C TYR A 245 -9.53 16.24 36.39
N TRP A 246 -8.69 15.50 35.68
CA TRP A 246 -8.28 14.17 36.09
C TRP A 246 -7.50 14.22 37.42
N LEU A 247 -6.72 15.28 37.64
CA LEU A 247 -6.08 15.61 38.91
C LEU A 247 -7.00 16.38 39.88
N HIS A 248 -8.31 16.17 39.77
CA HIS A 248 -9.34 16.77 40.63
C HIS A 248 -9.42 18.31 40.61
N GLY A 249 -8.80 18.97 39.65
CA GLY A 249 -8.75 20.43 39.56
C GLY A 249 -7.92 21.08 40.68
N ASP A 250 -6.99 20.34 41.30
CA ASP A 250 -6.08 20.88 42.29
C ASP A 250 -4.82 21.44 41.60
N GLU A 251 -4.60 22.75 41.73
CA GLU A 251 -3.45 23.44 41.13
C GLU A 251 -2.11 22.99 41.71
N GLY A 252 -2.05 22.67 43.01
CA GLY A 252 -0.83 22.20 43.66
C GLY A 252 -0.41 20.84 43.13
N VAL A 253 -1.37 19.90 43.09
CA VAL A 253 -1.14 18.55 42.54
C VAL A 253 -0.77 18.62 41.06
N PHE A 254 -1.44 19.49 40.29
CA PHE A 254 -1.14 19.67 38.88
C PHE A 254 0.28 20.18 38.63
N LEU A 255 0.76 21.13 39.43
CA LEU A 255 2.12 21.68 39.30
C LEU A 255 3.20 20.73 39.83
N GLU A 256 2.89 19.91 40.83
CA GLU A 256 3.80 18.85 41.31
C GLU A 256 3.99 17.77 40.25
N GLU A 257 2.91 17.32 39.62
CA GLU A 257 2.94 16.31 38.56
C GLU A 257 3.57 16.85 37.26
N TYR A 258 3.27 18.11 36.91
CA TYR A 258 3.69 18.74 35.66
C TYR A 258 4.49 20.03 35.88
N PRO A 259 5.76 19.95 36.31
CA PRO A 259 6.60 21.13 36.51
C PRO A 259 6.87 21.92 35.21
N GLU A 260 6.67 21.30 34.03
CA GLU A 260 6.71 21.97 32.72
C GLU A 260 5.62 23.04 32.53
N ALA A 261 4.56 23.04 33.35
CA ALA A 261 3.53 24.08 33.35
C ALA A 261 4.15 25.49 33.48
N ASN A 262 5.27 25.61 34.20
CA ASN A 262 6.00 26.87 34.40
C ASN A 262 6.66 27.40 33.11
N ARG A 263 6.90 26.52 32.12
CA ARG A 263 7.56 26.85 30.84
C ARG A 263 6.58 27.29 29.76
N GLY A 264 5.28 27.08 29.98
CA GLY A 264 4.21 27.46 29.07
C GLY A 264 3.40 26.26 28.54
N ALA A 265 2.35 26.56 27.77
CA ALA A 265 1.35 25.57 27.38
C ALA A 265 1.86 24.46 26.44
N LYS A 266 2.82 24.73 25.55
CA LYS A 266 3.35 23.72 24.62
C LYS A 266 4.23 22.68 25.33
N PRO A 267 5.27 23.06 26.10
CA PRO A 267 6.04 22.10 26.89
C PRO A 267 5.17 21.26 27.83
N LEU A 268 4.15 21.88 28.45
CA LEU A 268 3.16 21.19 29.27
C LEU A 268 2.36 20.16 28.46
N PHE A 269 1.82 20.56 27.31
CA PHE A 269 1.09 19.66 26.42
C PHE A 269 1.95 18.45 26.01
N ASP A 270 3.21 18.68 25.63
CA ASP A 270 4.15 17.62 25.26
C ASP A 270 4.48 16.71 26.46
N ALA A 271 4.46 17.21 27.70
CA ALA A 271 4.64 16.42 28.92
C ALA A 271 3.42 15.55 29.24
N ILE A 272 2.22 16.14 29.20
CA ILE A 272 0.96 15.41 29.38
C ILE A 272 0.85 14.30 28.34
N GLN A 273 1.17 14.58 27.07
CA GLN A 273 1.07 13.58 26.01
C GLN A 273 2.01 12.39 26.24
N ARG A 274 3.28 12.65 26.63
CA ARG A 274 4.25 11.59 27.00
C ARG A 274 3.76 10.73 28.18
N GLN A 275 3.16 11.37 29.19
CA GLN A 275 2.67 10.66 30.37
C GLN A 275 1.40 9.87 30.06
N CYS A 276 0.49 10.45 29.29
CA CYS A 276 -0.72 9.81 28.78
C CYS A 276 -0.38 8.59 27.92
N GLU A 277 0.64 8.63 27.07
CA GLU A 277 1.07 7.47 26.27
C GLU A 277 1.39 6.27 27.19
N GLY A 278 2.09 6.49 28.30
CA GLY A 278 2.30 5.44 29.30
C GLY A 278 1.04 5.03 30.07
N ARG A 279 0.13 5.96 30.36
CA ARG A 279 -1.13 5.70 31.10
C ARG A 279 -2.17 4.94 30.24
N TRP A 280 -2.29 5.28 28.96
CA TRP A 280 -3.23 4.68 28.01
C TRP A 280 -2.72 3.37 27.42
N GLU A 281 -1.41 3.12 27.39
CA GLU A 281 -0.87 1.77 27.14
C GLU A 281 -1.37 0.76 28.19
N ILE A 282 -1.60 1.21 29.42
CA ILE A 282 -2.11 0.36 30.52
C ILE A 282 -3.64 0.15 30.44
N THR A 283 -4.39 1.09 29.84
CA THR A 283 -5.87 1.04 29.82
C THR A 283 -6.46 0.65 28.45
N GLY A 284 -5.63 0.40 27.43
CA GLY A 284 -6.06 0.47 26.03
C GLY A 284 -5.50 -0.54 25.03
N ARG A 285 -5.07 -1.73 25.47
CA ARG A 285 -5.19 -2.96 24.65
C ARG A 285 -5.93 -4.03 25.45
N THR A 286 -7.15 -3.74 25.88
CA THR A 286 -8.13 -4.81 26.10
C THR A 286 -8.49 -5.39 24.74
N SER A 287 -7.68 -6.38 24.34
CA SER A 287 -7.99 -7.34 23.29
C SER A 287 -9.45 -7.78 23.44
N LYS A 288 -10.21 -7.69 22.36
CA LYS A 288 -11.61 -8.15 22.26
C LYS A 288 -11.75 -9.67 22.26
N ASN A 289 -10.72 -10.42 22.66
CA ASN A 289 -10.78 -11.87 22.74
C ASN A 289 -11.11 -12.26 24.18
N SER A 290 -12.41 -12.44 24.40
CA SER A 290 -13.07 -13.12 25.51
C SER A 290 -12.28 -14.34 26.04
N TRP A 291 -12.28 -14.48 27.37
CA TRP A 291 -11.79 -15.65 28.09
C TRP A 291 -12.54 -16.93 27.63
N PRO A 292 -11.86 -18.09 27.51
CA PRO A 292 -12.53 -19.35 27.30
C PRO A 292 -13.32 -19.74 28.56
N GLU A 293 -14.61 -20.00 28.41
CA GLU A 293 -15.40 -20.70 29.41
C GLU A 293 -14.79 -22.09 29.64
N VAL A 294 -14.62 -22.46 30.92
CA VAL A 294 -14.32 -23.83 31.39
C VAL A 294 -15.47 -24.26 32.29
#